data_AF-Q7YJ11-F1
#
_entry.id   AF-Q7YJ11-F1
#
_cell.length_a   1.000
_cell.length_b   1.000
_cell.length_c   1.000
_cell.angle_alpha   90.00
_cell.angle_beta   90.00
_cell.angle_gamma   90.00
#
_symmetry.space_group_name_H-M   'P 1'
#
loop_
_entity.id
_entity.type
_entity.pdbx_description
1 polymer ?
#
loop_
_entity_poly.entity_id
_entity_poly.type
_entity_poly.pdbx_seq_one_letter_code
_entity_poly.pdbx_strand_id
1 'polypeptide(L)' 'LTSVVSIYYYLKIIKLLMTGRNQEITPHVRNYRRSPLRSNNSIELSMIVCVIASTILGISMNPIIAIAQDSLF' A
#
# COMPACT_ATOMS: atom_id res chain seq x y z
N LEU A 1 -1.89 22.48 6.41
CA LEU A 1 -0.51 22.63 5.89
C LEU A 1 0.26 21.30 5.92
N THR A 2 0.34 20.64 7.07
CA THR A 2 1.06 19.35 7.25
C THR A 2 0.55 18.24 6.32
N SER A 3 -0.77 18.07 6.16
CA SER A 3 -1.32 17.04 5.25
C SER A 3 -0.92 17.26 3.78
N VAL A 4 -0.82 18.51 3.33
CA VAL A 4 -0.38 18.83 1.95
C VAL A 4 1.07 18.43 1.74
N VAL A 5 1.92 18.70 2.73
CA VAL A 5 3.32 18.28 2.72
C VAL A 5 3.43 16.75 2.71
N SER A 6 2.68 16.06 3.57
CA SER A 6 2.68 14.59 3.60
C SER A 6 2.25 13.99 2.26
N ILE A 7 1.16 14.46 1.66
CA ILE A 7 0.68 13.98 0.36
C ILE A 7 1.74 14.19 -0.73
N TYR A 8 2.43 15.33 -0.73
CA TYR A 8 3.53 15.58 -1.66
C TYR A 8 4.66 14.55 -1.51
N TYR A 9 5.08 14.24 -0.29
CA TYR A 9 6.09 13.22 -0.04
C TYR A 9 5.63 11.81 -0.47
N TYR A 10 4.37 11.43 -0.19
CA TYR A 10 3.82 10.15 -0.64
C TYR A 10 3.81 10.04 -2.17
N LEU A 11 3.36 11.08 -2.89
CA LEU A 11 3.34 11.10 -4.35
C LEU A 11 4.75 11.02 -4.95
N LYS A 12 5.75 11.63 -4.30
CA LYS A 12 7.15 11.55 -4.72
C LYS A 12 7.67 10.10 -4.70
N ILE A 13 7.33 9.32 -3.67
CA ILE A 13 7.73 7.90 -3.56
C ILE A 13 7.04 7.07 -4.64
N ILE A 14 5.73 7.26 -4.84
CA ILE A 14 4.97 6.53 -5.87
C ILE A 14 5.53 6.83 -7.27
N LYS A 15 5.81 8.11 -7.56
CA LYS A 15 6.40 8.52 -8.85
C LYS A 15 7.78 7.92 -9.06
N LEU A 16 8.62 7.88 -8.02
CA LEU A 16 9.94 7.23 -8.06
C LEU A 16 9.81 5.73 -8.32
N LEU A 17 8.85 5.05 -7.70
CA LEU A 17 8.60 3.62 -7.91
C LEU A 17 8.12 3.32 -9.34
N MET A 18 7.23 4.16 -9.88
CA MET A 18 6.66 3.98 -11.22
C MET A 18 7.67 4.31 -12.33
N THR A 19 8.51 5.34 -12.13
CA THR A 19 9.46 5.84 -13.13
C THR A 19 10.83 5.17 -13.02
N GLY A 20 11.29 4.88 -11.81
CA GLY A 20 12.60 4.26 -11.50
C GLY A 20 12.74 2.81 -11.95
N ARG A 21 11.67 2.20 -12.47
CA ARG A 21 11.70 0.87 -13.07
C ARG A 21 12.39 0.83 -14.44
N ASN A 22 12.49 1.98 -15.14
CA ASN A 22 12.91 2.03 -16.54
C ASN A 22 14.25 2.73 -16.80
N GLN A 23 14.71 3.60 -15.90
CA GLN A 23 15.86 4.47 -16.21
C GLN A 23 17.19 3.98 -15.64
N GLU A 24 17.28 3.47 -14.42
CA GLU A 24 18.58 3.05 -13.86
C GLU A 24 18.38 1.94 -12.84
N ILE A 25 18.30 0.68 -13.29
CA ILE A 25 18.53 -0.45 -12.39
C ILE A 25 20.00 -0.37 -11.98
N THR A 26 20.26 0.36 -10.90
CA THR A 26 21.56 0.44 -10.25
C THR A 26 22.05 -1.00 -10.10
N PRO A 27 23.33 -1.32 -10.37
CA PRO A 27 23.82 -2.70 -10.35
C PRO A 27 23.53 -3.42 -9.03
N HIS A 28 23.37 -2.67 -7.94
CA HIS A 28 22.94 -3.16 -6.63
C HIS A 28 21.53 -3.77 -6.60
N VAL A 29 20.56 -3.18 -7.32
CA VAL A 29 19.17 -3.66 -7.38
C VAL A 29 19.00 -4.78 -8.43
N ARG A 30 19.94 -4.88 -9.39
CA ARG A 30 19.92 -5.92 -10.43
C ARG A 30 20.03 -7.34 -9.86
N ASN A 31 20.78 -7.51 -8.77
CA ASN A 31 20.93 -8.80 -8.08
C ASN A 31 19.81 -9.11 -7.08
N TYR A 32 18.81 -8.23 -6.95
CA TYR A 32 17.61 -8.55 -6.19
C TYR A 32 16.80 -9.59 -6.96
N ARG A 33 16.92 -10.87 -6.55
CA ARG A 33 16.15 -11.97 -7.12
C ARG A 33 14.68 -11.65 -6.95
N ARG A 34 13.98 -11.39 -8.06
CA ARG A 34 12.52 -11.24 -8.07
C ARG A 34 11.92 -12.51 -7.48
N SER A 35 11.47 -12.43 -6.24
CA SER A 35 10.81 -13.54 -5.58
C SER A 35 9.63 -14.01 -6.44
N PRO A 36 9.40 -15.33 -6.55
CA PRO A 36 8.21 -15.82 -7.22
C PRO A 36 6.99 -15.21 -6.51
N LEU A 37 6.02 -14.73 -7.30
CA LEU A 37 4.73 -14.13 -6.90
C LEU A 37 3.85 -15.04 -6.01
N ARG A 38 4.37 -16.20 -5.63
CA ARG A 38 3.69 -17.24 -4.89
C ARG A 38 4.66 -17.78 -3.87
N SER A 39 5.08 -16.92 -2.95
CA SER A 39 5.70 -17.41 -1.73
C SER A 39 4.58 -17.79 -0.77
N ASN A 40 4.61 -19.03 -0.24
CA ASN A 40 3.66 -19.45 0.80
C ASN A 40 3.99 -18.81 2.16
N ASN A 41 4.54 -17.59 2.15
CA ASN A 41 4.92 -16.87 3.35
C ASN A 41 3.72 -16.07 3.84
N SER A 42 3.43 -16.19 5.14
CA SER A 42 2.36 -15.45 5.81
C SER A 42 2.43 -13.93 5.61
N ILE A 43 3.64 -13.39 5.39
CA ILE A 43 3.88 -11.96 5.15
C ILE A 43 3.35 -11.50 3.79
N GLU A 44 3.52 -12.30 2.73
CA GLU A 44 2.99 -11.94 1.41
C GLU A 44 1.45 -11.97 1.43
N LEU A 45 0.90 -12.99 2.08
CA LEU A 45 -0.55 -13.13 2.25
C LEU A 45 -1.13 -11.98 3.07
N SER A 46 -0.50 -11.63 4.20
CA SER A 46 -0.99 -10.53 5.05
C SER A 46 -0.93 -9.19 4.33
N MET A 47 0.07 -8.96 3.49
CA MET A 47 0.17 -7.75 2.68
C MET A 47 -0.96 -7.66 1.64
N ILE A 48 -1.28 -8.76 0.95
CA ILE A 48 -2.40 -8.81 0.00
C ILE A 48 -3.74 -8.60 0.72
N VAL A 49 -3.98 -9.31 1.83
CA VAL A 49 -5.20 -9.17 2.62
C VAL A 49 -5.36 -7.76 3.16
N CYS A 50 -4.29 -7.11 3.62
CA CYS A 50 -4.32 -5.72 4.09
C CYS A 50 -4.70 -4.74 2.98
N VAL A 51 -4.17 -4.91 1.77
CA VAL A 51 -4.51 -4.07 0.62
C VAL A 51 -5.99 -4.21 0.26
N ILE A 52 -6.50 -5.45 0.20
CA ILE A 52 -7.92 -5.72 -0.09
C ILE A 52 -8.82 -5.19 1.02
N ALA A 53 -8.46 -5.42 2.28
CA ALA A 53 -9.23 -4.92 3.42
C ALA A 53 -9.28 -3.39 3.41
N SER A 54 -8.15 -2.70 3.13
CA SER A 54 -8.08 -1.24 3.11
C SER A 54 -8.92 -0.62 1.99
N THR A 55 -8.98 -1.25 0.80
CA THR A 55 -9.83 -0.77 -0.29
C THR A 55 -11.31 -0.98 0.01
N ILE A 56 -11.68 -2.15 0.56
CA ILE A 56 -13.05 -2.44 0.97
C ILE A 56 -13.49 -1.50 2.09
N LEU A 57 -12.63 -1.27 3.09
CA LEU A 57 -12.88 -0.34 4.20
C LEU A 57 -13.13 1.07 3.67
N GLY A 58 -12.32 1.53 2.71
CA GLY A 58 -12.46 2.85 2.09
C GLY A 58 -13.78 3.05 1.35
N ILE A 59 -14.28 2.03 0.67
CA ILE A 59 -15.58 2.06 -0.03
C ILE A 59 -16.74 1.93 0.97
N SER A 60 -16.55 1.08 1.98
CA SER A 60 -17.54 0.72 3.00
C SER A 60 -17.43 1.57 4.27
N MET A 61 -16.93 2.81 4.17
CA MET A 61 -16.79 3.70 5.33
C MET A 61 -18.14 3.99 5.99
N ASN A 62 -19.21 4.12 5.20
CA ASN A 62 -20.55 4.45 5.67
C ASN A 62 -21.11 3.41 6.70
N PRO A 63 -21.17 2.10 6.38
CA PRO A 63 -21.64 1.11 7.36
C PRO A 63 -20.70 0.94 8.57
N ILE A 64 -19.39 1.19 8.44
CA ILE A 64 -18.46 1.11 9.58
C ILE A 64 -18.75 2.21 10.61
N ILE A 65 -19.02 3.43 10.14
CA ILE A 65 -19.40 4.55 11.00
C ILE A 65 -20.73 4.23 11.70
N ALA A 66 -21.70 3.64 10.99
CA ALA A 66 -22.97 3.23 11.57
C ALA A 66 -22.79 2.17 12.69
N ILE A 67 -21.96 1.14 12.46
CA ILE A 67 -21.65 0.12 13.48
C ILE A 67 -20.91 0.73 14.68
N ALA A 68 -19.96 1.64 14.45
CA ALA A 68 -19.22 2.29 15.53
C ALA A 68 -20.16 3.14 16.41
N GLN A 69 -21.13 3.83 15.80
CA GLN A 69 -22.15 4.57 16.52
C GLN A 69 -23.09 3.65 17.30
N ASP A 70 -23.52 2.53 16.71
CA ASP A 70 -24.39 1.54 17.38
C ASP A 70 -23.70 0.86 18.58
N SER A 71 -22.37 0.72 18.54
CA SER A 71 -21.58 0.14 19.64
C SER A 71 -21.24 1.12 20.78
N LEU A 72 -21.41 2.43 20.55
CA LEU A 72 -21.05 3.49 21.51
C LEU A 72 -22.27 4.05 22.28
N PHE A 73 -23.49 3.65 21.91
CA PHE A 73 -24.74 3.92 22.64
C PHE A 73 -25.21 2.67 23.39
#